data_AF-A0A959V6X4-F1
#
_entry.id   AF-A0A959V6X4-F1
#
_cell.length_a   1.000
_cell.length_b   1.000
_cell.length_c   1.000
_cell.angle_alpha   90.00
_cell.angle_beta   90.00
_cell.angle_gamma   90.00
#
_symmetry.space_group_name_H-M   'P 1'
#
loop_
_entity.id
_entity.type
_entity.pdbx_description
1 polymer ?
#
loop_
_entity_poly.entity_id
_entity_poly.type
_entity_poly.pdbx_seq_one_letter_code
_entity_poly.pdbx_strand_id
1 'polypeptide(L)'
;AKDEDLPVFGTIASQFNDPGTNALYKALMDTLVAKTGADLQSTMSAADEMSEKIWIIPPQRTRYLSEISENNRRYDEQVRRQAAIADQLYGLYSAVLTFGGPDLLGSDDQMIGRSDDRSASEPDRPAASSQELEALIRKFEELKKDLDPHIWDMLRNWEAEAKRYQDEFYTYQVRGKEIKVPNHTESLSHLQIPKVALPKFKSWGDKVRWAMQENT
;
A
#
# COMPACT_ATOMS: atom_id res chain seq x y z
N ALA A 1 -29.21 -54.94 -6.10
CA ALA A 1 -27.87 -54.68 -6.64
C ALA A 1 -27.07 -53.97 -5.56
N LYS A 2 -25.76 -54.21 -5.45
CA LYS A 2 -24.90 -53.37 -4.61
C LYS A 2 -24.69 -52.04 -5.34
N ASP A 3 -24.41 -50.96 -4.61
CA ASP A 3 -24.17 -49.64 -5.23
C ASP A 3 -23.00 -49.66 -6.22
N GLU A 4 -22.02 -50.54 -6.00
CA GLU A 4 -20.88 -50.79 -6.88
C GLU A 4 -21.26 -51.38 -8.26
N ASP A 5 -22.46 -51.95 -8.39
CA ASP A 5 -22.94 -52.56 -9.64
C ASP A 5 -23.69 -51.53 -10.54
N LEU A 6 -23.88 -50.30 -10.07
CA LEU A 6 -24.57 -49.25 -10.82
C LEU A 6 -23.61 -48.62 -11.85
N PRO A 7 -24.02 -48.41 -13.12
CA PRO A 7 -23.16 -47.84 -14.16
C PRO A 7 -23.04 -46.32 -14.02
N VAL A 8 -22.51 -45.85 -12.89
CA VAL A 8 -22.31 -44.44 -12.57
C VAL A 8 -20.82 -44.12 -12.65
N PHE A 9 -20.45 -43.19 -13.52
CA PHE A 9 -19.05 -42.82 -13.78
C PHE A 9 -18.82 -41.34 -13.48
N GLY A 10 -17.87 -41.03 -12.58
CA GLY A 10 -17.41 -39.67 -12.34
C GLY A 10 -16.35 -39.29 -13.38
N THR A 11 -16.60 -38.23 -14.15
CA THR A 11 -15.72 -37.81 -15.26
C THR A 11 -15.37 -36.32 -15.18
N ILE A 12 -14.19 -35.96 -15.68
CA ILE A 12 -13.74 -34.57 -15.86
C ILE A 12 -13.32 -34.40 -17.32
N ALA A 13 -14.30 -34.16 -18.21
CA ALA A 13 -14.05 -34.07 -19.65
C ALA A 13 -13.13 -32.91 -20.08
N SER A 14 -12.94 -31.89 -19.22
CA SER A 14 -11.99 -30.81 -19.47
C SER A 14 -10.53 -31.20 -19.18
N GLN A 15 -10.28 -32.35 -18.56
CA GLN A 15 -8.95 -32.85 -18.26
C GLN A 15 -8.49 -33.83 -19.35
N PHE A 16 -7.30 -33.60 -19.88
CA PHE A 16 -6.71 -34.50 -20.85
C PHE A 16 -6.40 -35.87 -20.21
N ASN A 17 -6.76 -36.95 -20.90
CA ASN A 17 -6.58 -38.33 -20.47
C ASN A 17 -7.19 -38.62 -19.07
N ASP A 18 -8.38 -38.07 -18.83
CA ASP A 18 -9.14 -38.32 -17.60
C ASP A 18 -9.49 -39.82 -17.43
N PRO A 19 -9.08 -40.47 -16.33
CA PRO A 19 -9.39 -41.87 -16.06
C PRO A 19 -10.90 -42.17 -16.06
N GLY A 20 -11.72 -41.25 -15.54
CA GLY A 20 -13.17 -41.40 -15.51
C GLY A 20 -13.80 -41.44 -16.91
N THR A 21 -13.36 -40.53 -17.79
CA THR A 21 -13.80 -40.49 -19.19
C THR A 21 -13.37 -41.75 -19.95
N ASN A 22 -12.17 -42.28 -19.67
CA ASN A 22 -11.69 -43.55 -20.24
C ASN A 22 -12.53 -44.75 -19.77
N ALA A 23 -12.89 -44.80 -18.48
CA ALA A 23 -13.76 -45.84 -17.92
C ALA A 23 -15.18 -45.81 -18.53
N LEU A 24 -15.76 -44.60 -18.67
CA LEU A 24 -17.05 -44.41 -19.33
C LEU A 24 -17.00 -44.87 -20.80
N TYR A 25 -15.96 -44.50 -21.54
CA TYR A 25 -15.77 -44.93 -22.92
C TYR A 25 -15.75 -46.46 -23.04
N LYS A 26 -14.99 -47.15 -22.19
CA LYS A 26 -14.92 -48.61 -22.21
C LYS A 26 -16.28 -49.25 -21.93
N ALA A 27 -16.97 -48.83 -20.88
CA ALA A 27 -18.30 -49.34 -20.54
C ALA A 27 -19.33 -49.09 -21.66
N LEU A 28 -19.25 -47.94 -22.33
CA LEU A 28 -20.10 -47.62 -23.48
C LEU A 28 -19.83 -48.55 -24.66
N MET A 29 -18.55 -48.78 -25.00
CA MET A 29 -18.16 -49.66 -26.09
C MET A 29 -18.58 -51.11 -25.82
N ASP A 30 -18.34 -51.62 -24.61
CA ASP A 30 -18.75 -52.97 -24.21
C ASP A 30 -20.28 -53.13 -24.28
N THR A 31 -21.03 -52.12 -23.85
CA THR A 31 -22.51 -52.09 -23.95
C THR A 31 -22.99 -52.08 -25.39
N LEU A 32 -22.32 -51.35 -26.28
CA LEU A 32 -22.65 -51.30 -27.71
C LEU A 32 -22.40 -52.64 -28.38
N VAL A 33 -21.25 -53.28 -28.12
CA VAL A 33 -20.93 -54.63 -28.62
C VAL A 33 -21.99 -55.63 -28.14
N ALA A 34 -22.32 -55.61 -26.84
CA ALA A 34 -23.33 -56.51 -26.27
C ALA A 34 -24.72 -56.33 -26.89
N LYS A 35 -25.11 -55.09 -27.25
CA LYS A 35 -26.44 -54.81 -27.82
C LYS A 35 -26.53 -54.97 -29.34
N THR A 36 -25.43 -54.78 -30.06
CA THR A 36 -25.44 -54.71 -31.54
C THR A 36 -24.71 -55.87 -32.21
N GLY A 37 -23.85 -56.59 -31.49
CA GLY A 37 -22.99 -57.63 -32.05
C GLY A 37 -21.87 -57.11 -32.96
N ALA A 38 -21.60 -55.80 -32.97
CA ALA A 38 -20.53 -55.20 -33.74
C ALA A 38 -19.13 -55.60 -33.20
N ASP A 39 -18.15 -55.79 -34.08
CA ASP A 39 -16.76 -56.12 -33.72
C ASP A 39 -15.94 -54.86 -33.42
N LEU A 40 -16.24 -54.22 -32.29
CA LEU A 40 -15.55 -53.01 -31.83
C LEU A 40 -14.65 -53.35 -30.64
N GLN A 41 -13.38 -53.67 -30.90
CA GLN A 41 -12.42 -53.97 -29.84
C GLN A 41 -11.74 -52.70 -29.31
N SER A 42 -11.99 -52.38 -28.03
CA SER A 42 -11.29 -51.29 -27.34
C SER A 42 -9.95 -51.77 -26.78
N THR A 43 -8.85 -51.18 -27.21
CA THR A 43 -7.50 -51.40 -26.65
C THR A 43 -7.20 -50.53 -25.42
N MET A 44 -8.14 -49.69 -24.97
CA MET A 44 -7.92 -48.86 -23.78
C MET A 44 -8.04 -49.68 -22.49
N SER A 45 -7.03 -49.56 -21.64
CA SER A 45 -7.05 -50.04 -20.26
C SER A 45 -7.93 -49.12 -19.42
N ALA A 46 -8.98 -49.66 -18.80
CA ALA A 46 -9.64 -48.96 -17.71
C ALA A 46 -8.65 -48.98 -16.53
N ALA A 47 -8.08 -47.82 -16.21
CA ALA A 47 -7.37 -47.68 -14.95
C ALA A 47 -8.44 -47.57 -13.85
N ASP A 48 -8.30 -48.35 -12.76
CA ASP A 48 -9.10 -48.21 -11.53
C ASP A 48 -8.73 -46.94 -10.73
N GLU A 49 -8.16 -45.93 -11.40
CA GLU A 49 -7.82 -44.66 -10.80
C GLU A 49 -9.04 -43.73 -10.80
N MET A 50 -9.31 -43.13 -9.65
CA MET A 50 -10.35 -42.11 -9.56
C MET A 50 -9.94 -40.85 -10.31
N SER A 51 -10.90 -40.24 -11.02
CA SER A 51 -10.70 -38.94 -11.65
C SER A 51 -10.43 -37.88 -10.59
N GLU A 52 -9.17 -37.45 -10.47
CA GLU A 52 -8.76 -36.35 -9.61
C GLU A 52 -8.60 -35.06 -10.39
N LYS A 53 -9.21 -33.98 -9.88
CA LYS A 53 -9.14 -32.66 -10.49
C LYS A 53 -7.77 -32.01 -10.24
N ILE A 54 -7.05 -31.69 -11.30
CA ILE A 54 -5.79 -30.93 -11.22
C ILE A 54 -6.13 -29.44 -11.03
N TRP A 55 -5.68 -28.85 -9.93
CA TRP A 55 -5.93 -27.44 -9.60
C TRP A 55 -4.75 -26.57 -10.01
N ILE A 56 -4.94 -25.64 -10.95
CA ILE A 56 -3.98 -24.55 -11.21
C ILE A 56 -4.00 -23.54 -10.05
N ILE A 57 -5.22 -23.20 -9.60
CA ILE A 57 -5.44 -22.35 -8.43
C ILE A 57 -6.02 -23.24 -7.33
N PRO A 58 -5.36 -23.35 -6.17
CA PRO A 58 -5.90 -24.10 -5.04
C PRO A 58 -7.28 -23.57 -4.64
N PRO A 59 -8.24 -24.42 -4.26
CA PRO A 59 -9.59 -23.99 -3.87
C PRO A 59 -9.61 -22.89 -2.80
N GLN A 60 -8.63 -22.88 -1.88
CA GLN A 60 -8.52 -21.87 -0.83
C GLN A 60 -8.15 -20.47 -1.37
N ARG A 61 -7.59 -20.37 -2.58
CA ARG A 61 -7.18 -19.10 -3.23
C ARG A 61 -8.12 -18.64 -4.33
N THR A 62 -9.30 -19.22 -4.47
CA THR A 62 -10.27 -18.84 -5.50
C THR A 62 -10.69 -17.35 -5.44
N ARG A 63 -10.57 -16.71 -4.27
CA ARG A 63 -10.94 -15.31 -4.03
C ARG A 63 -9.77 -14.32 -4.06
N TYR A 64 -8.58 -14.73 -4.51
CA TYR A 64 -7.37 -13.88 -4.46
C TYR A 64 -7.52 -12.50 -5.12
N LEU A 65 -8.27 -12.40 -6.23
CA LEU A 65 -8.53 -11.09 -6.88
C LEU A 65 -9.43 -10.19 -6.03
N SER A 66 -10.38 -10.77 -5.30
CA SER A 66 -11.21 -10.02 -4.35
C SER A 66 -10.37 -9.55 -3.17
N GLU A 67 -9.46 -10.39 -2.66
CA GLU A 67 -8.53 -10.03 -1.59
C GLU A 67 -7.60 -8.88 -2.00
N ILE A 68 -7.06 -8.91 -3.23
CA ILE A 68 -6.24 -7.82 -3.78
C ILE A 68 -7.05 -6.52 -3.88
N SER A 69 -8.27 -6.59 -4.42
CA SER A 69 -9.16 -5.43 -4.54
C SER A 69 -9.52 -4.84 -3.17
N GLU A 70 -9.81 -5.68 -2.19
CA GLU A 70 -10.10 -5.26 -0.82
C GLU A 70 -8.88 -4.62 -0.15
N ASN A 71 -7.69 -5.20 -0.35
CA ASN A 71 -6.45 -4.64 0.19
C ASN A 71 -6.18 -3.23 -0.35
N ASN A 72 -6.35 -3.02 -1.66
CA ASN A 72 -6.19 -1.69 -2.26
C ASN A 72 -7.18 -0.67 -1.70
N ARG A 73 -8.46 -1.06 -1.55
CA ARG A 73 -9.48 -0.18 -0.96
C ARG A 73 -9.17 0.16 0.50
N ARG A 74 -8.70 -0.82 1.27
CA ARG A 74 -8.29 -0.64 2.66
C ARG A 74 -7.10 0.32 2.76
N TYR A 75 -6.14 0.20 1.84
CA TYR A 75 -5.02 1.12 1.74
C TYR A 75 -5.50 2.55 1.46
N ASP A 76 -6.39 2.76 0.49
CA ASP A 76 -6.97 4.08 0.20
C ASP A 76 -7.69 4.70 1.42
N GLU A 77 -8.40 3.87 2.20
CA GLU A 77 -9.04 4.31 3.44
C GLU A 77 -8.02 4.72 4.50
N GLN A 78 -6.91 3.99 4.62
CA GLN A 78 -5.80 4.34 5.50
C GLN A 78 -5.17 5.66 5.07
N VAL A 79 -4.91 5.87 3.76
CA VAL A 79 -4.41 7.15 3.23
C VAL A 79 -5.33 8.30 3.61
N ARG A 80 -6.64 8.16 3.37
CA ARG A 80 -7.61 9.21 3.71
C ARG A 80 -7.61 9.54 5.20
N ARG A 81 -7.52 8.51 6.05
CA ARG A 81 -7.48 8.67 7.52
C ARG A 81 -6.22 9.42 7.95
N GLN A 82 -5.05 8.99 7.50
CA GLN A 82 -3.76 9.60 7.85
C GLN A 82 -3.67 11.04 7.34
N ALA A 83 -4.13 11.31 6.11
CA ALA A 83 -4.20 12.66 5.57
C ALA A 83 -5.12 13.58 6.39
N ALA A 84 -6.29 13.10 6.82
CA ALA A 84 -7.21 13.88 7.65
C ALA A 84 -6.62 14.21 9.03
N ILE A 85 -5.93 13.25 9.66
CA ILE A 85 -5.19 13.48 10.91
C ILE A 85 -4.10 14.53 10.70
N ALA A 86 -3.33 14.42 9.62
CA ALA A 86 -2.27 15.37 9.30
C ALA A 86 -2.80 16.80 9.08
N ASP A 87 -3.96 16.97 8.41
CA ASP A 87 -4.59 18.28 8.26
C ASP A 87 -5.04 18.88 9.59
N GLN A 88 -5.63 18.08 10.47
CA GLN A 88 -6.02 18.52 11.81
C GLN A 88 -4.79 18.93 12.63
N LEU A 89 -3.71 18.14 12.57
CA LEU A 89 -2.43 18.48 13.20
C LEU A 89 -1.85 19.78 12.65
N TYR A 90 -1.90 19.99 11.33
CA TYR A 90 -1.45 21.23 10.71
C TYR A 90 -2.27 22.45 11.18
N GLY A 91 -3.57 22.29 11.37
CA GLY A 91 -4.44 23.32 11.95
C GLY A 91 -4.06 23.67 13.38
N LEU A 92 -3.85 22.66 14.24
CA LEU A 92 -3.40 22.85 15.63
C LEU A 92 -2.01 23.49 15.69
N TYR A 93 -1.08 23.03 14.85
CA TYR A 93 0.26 23.59 14.71
C TYR A 93 0.22 25.08 14.33
N SER A 94 -0.58 25.41 13.31
CA SER A 94 -0.74 26.80 12.86
C SER A 94 -1.33 27.68 13.96
N ALA A 95 -2.29 27.16 14.73
CA ALA A 95 -2.85 27.86 15.88
C ALA A 95 -1.77 28.12 16.95
N VAL A 96 -1.04 27.08 17.36
CA VAL A 96 0.06 27.18 18.35
C VAL A 96 1.06 28.26 17.95
N LEU A 97 1.52 28.27 16.70
CA LEU A 97 2.43 29.32 16.20
C LEU A 97 1.80 30.71 16.24
N THR A 98 0.52 30.84 15.85
CA THR A 98 -0.19 32.13 15.83
C THR A 98 -0.31 32.73 17.24
N PHE A 99 -0.49 31.87 18.26
CA PHE A 99 -0.51 32.27 19.66
C PHE A 99 0.90 32.47 20.27
N GLY A 100 1.97 32.36 19.48
CA GLY A 100 3.35 32.55 19.91
C GLY A 100 3.94 31.36 20.67
N GLY A 101 3.38 30.16 20.48
CA GLY A 101 3.89 28.92 21.03
C GLY A 101 5.15 28.39 20.35
N PRO A 102 5.67 27.25 20.84
CA PRO A 102 6.85 26.61 20.27
C PRO A 102 6.58 26.03 18.87
N ASP A 103 7.63 25.91 18.07
CA ASP A 103 7.58 25.17 16.81
C ASP A 103 7.58 23.67 17.09
N LEU A 104 6.41 23.03 16.92
CA LEU A 104 6.20 21.60 17.17
C LEU A 104 6.79 20.68 16.09
N LEU A 105 7.32 21.23 14.98
CA LEU A 105 8.05 20.46 13.97
C LEU A 105 9.53 20.29 14.31
N GLY A 106 10.06 21.09 15.24
CA GLY A 106 11.45 21.03 15.69
C GLY A 106 11.81 19.66 16.29
N SER A 107 13.08 19.30 16.22
CA SER A 107 13.63 18.10 16.87
C SER A 107 13.31 18.10 18.36
N ASP A 108 12.93 16.94 18.92
CA ASP A 108 12.57 16.73 20.34
C ASP A 108 13.60 17.34 21.33
N ASP A 109 14.85 17.49 20.91
CA ASP A 109 15.95 18.11 21.65
C ASP A 109 15.71 19.59 22.03
N GLN A 110 14.86 20.31 21.27
CA GLN A 110 14.51 21.71 21.58
C GLN A 110 13.40 21.85 22.64
N MET A 111 12.68 20.77 22.98
CA MET A 111 11.69 20.78 24.07
C MET A 111 12.32 20.62 25.47
N ILE A 112 13.53 20.05 25.57
CA ILE A 112 14.19 19.78 26.87
C ILE A 112 15.13 20.92 27.28
N GLY A 113 15.53 21.81 26.36
CA GLY A 113 16.55 22.84 26.60
C GLY A 113 16.08 24.29 26.81
N ARG A 114 14.79 24.62 26.63
CA ARG A 114 14.27 25.99 26.82
C ARG A 114 13.65 26.20 28.20
N SER A 115 14.39 25.89 29.26
CA SER A 115 13.99 26.26 30.63
C SER A 115 14.60 27.58 31.11
N ASP A 116 15.68 28.13 30.52
CA ASP A 116 16.40 29.26 31.15
C ASP A 116 17.04 30.30 30.21
N ASP A 117 16.33 30.78 29.19
CA ASP A 117 16.71 32.09 28.62
C ASP A 117 15.50 32.96 28.31
N ARG A 118 14.88 33.45 29.39
CA ARG A 118 14.01 34.64 29.34
C ARG A 118 14.90 35.86 29.52
N SER A 119 15.59 36.30 28.46
CA SER A 119 16.18 37.62 28.43
C SER A 119 15.58 38.48 27.31
N ALA A 120 14.90 39.54 27.76
CA ALA A 120 14.53 40.78 27.08
C ALA A 120 13.25 40.84 26.18
N SER A 121 12.20 41.37 26.84
CA SER A 121 11.29 42.45 26.41
C SER A 121 10.22 42.23 25.32
N GLU A 122 8.98 42.03 25.79
CA GLU A 122 7.78 42.77 25.37
C GLU A 122 6.76 42.78 26.53
N PRO A 123 6.41 43.94 27.12
CA PRO A 123 5.49 44.00 28.26
C PRO A 123 4.07 44.34 27.80
N ASP A 124 3.36 43.40 27.16
CA ASP A 124 1.88 43.40 27.09
C ASP A 124 1.32 42.17 26.33
N ARG A 125 1.47 40.96 26.89
CA ARG A 125 0.67 39.81 26.42
C ARG A 125 -0.25 39.34 27.54
N PRO A 126 -1.57 39.24 27.31
CA PRO A 126 -2.52 38.92 28.36
C PRO A 126 -2.29 37.49 28.87
N ALA A 127 -2.36 37.30 30.19
CA ALA A 127 -2.14 36.02 30.87
C ALA A 127 -3.07 34.85 30.45
N ALA A 128 -4.05 35.10 29.58
CA ALA A 128 -4.90 34.09 28.95
C ALA A 128 -4.12 33.12 28.03
N SER A 129 -2.95 33.54 27.53
CA SER A 129 -2.20 32.84 26.48
C SER A 129 -1.56 31.51 26.88
N SER A 130 -1.46 31.16 28.18
CA SER A 130 -0.75 29.94 28.59
C SER A 130 -1.63 28.69 28.61
N GLN A 131 -2.88 28.81 29.10
CA GLN A 131 -3.74 27.64 29.34
C GLN A 131 -4.38 27.12 28.04
N GLU A 132 -4.77 28.04 27.15
CA GLU A 132 -5.27 27.73 25.81
C GLU A 132 -4.16 27.10 24.95
N LEU A 133 -2.94 27.64 25.04
CA LEU A 133 -1.77 27.10 24.35
C LEU A 133 -1.40 25.70 24.82
N GLU A 134 -1.39 25.47 26.14
CA GLU A 134 -1.16 24.14 26.71
C GLU A 134 -2.25 23.15 26.28
N ALA A 135 -3.51 23.58 26.21
CA ALA A 135 -4.60 22.75 25.70
C ALA A 135 -4.42 22.40 24.20
N LEU A 136 -4.00 23.34 23.36
CA LEU A 136 -3.71 23.10 21.94
C LEU A 136 -2.55 22.13 21.76
N ILE A 137 -1.45 22.32 22.48
CA ILE A 137 -0.27 21.44 22.44
C ILE A 137 -0.65 20.04 22.93
N ARG A 138 -1.40 19.94 24.03
CA ARG A 138 -1.88 18.65 24.54
C ARG A 138 -2.75 17.94 23.50
N LYS A 139 -3.65 18.67 22.82
CA LYS A 139 -4.50 18.07 21.79
C LYS A 139 -3.70 17.65 20.56
N PHE A 140 -2.66 18.41 20.20
CA PHE A 140 -1.73 18.05 19.14
C PHE A 140 -1.01 16.73 19.47
N GLU A 141 -0.43 16.60 20.67
CA GLU A 141 0.27 15.38 21.09
C GLU A 141 -0.67 14.17 21.26
N GLU A 142 -1.93 14.39 21.61
CA GLU A 142 -2.95 13.34 21.62
C GLU A 142 -3.23 12.83 20.21
N LEU A 143 -3.51 13.73 19.27
CA LEU A 143 -3.87 13.40 17.89
C LEU A 143 -2.68 12.82 17.10
N LYS A 144 -1.45 13.28 17.40
CA LYS A 144 -0.21 12.80 16.79
C LYS A 144 0.01 11.31 17.02
N LYS A 145 -0.50 10.72 18.11
CA LYS A 145 -0.40 9.29 18.40
C LYS A 145 -1.14 8.42 17.38
N ASP A 146 -2.16 8.98 16.72
CA ASP A 146 -2.93 8.29 15.69
C ASP A 146 -2.30 8.44 14.29
N LEU A 147 -1.27 9.28 14.16
CA LEU A 147 -0.51 9.44 12.93
C LEU A 147 0.61 8.40 12.87
N ASP A 148 0.83 7.81 11.69
CA ASP A 148 1.93 6.88 11.46
C ASP A 148 3.29 7.58 11.72
N PRO A 149 4.20 6.99 12.51
CA PRO A 149 5.51 7.56 12.79
C PRO A 149 6.33 7.88 11.54
N HIS A 150 6.25 7.05 10.50
CA HIS A 150 6.98 7.28 9.25
C HIS A 150 6.45 8.52 8.52
N ILE A 151 5.13 8.75 8.59
CA ILE A 151 4.50 9.95 8.02
C ILE A 151 4.94 11.20 8.80
N TRP A 152 5.01 11.11 10.12
CA TRP A 152 5.53 12.19 10.96
C TRP A 152 6.97 12.56 10.59
N ASP A 153 7.85 11.57 10.45
CA ASP A 153 9.24 11.77 10.04
C ASP A 153 9.36 12.41 8.65
N MET A 154 8.51 11.98 7.71
CA MET A 154 8.44 12.56 6.37
C MET A 154 7.97 14.02 6.41
N LEU A 155 6.94 14.35 7.21
CA LEU A 155 6.46 15.73 7.35
C LEU A 155 7.52 16.66 7.93
N ARG A 156 8.27 16.22 8.96
CA ARG A 156 9.38 16.98 9.54
C ARG A 156 10.49 17.25 8.54
N ASN A 157 10.80 16.28 7.69
CA ASN A 157 11.90 16.37 6.73
C ASN A 157 11.48 16.88 5.34
N TRP A 158 10.20 17.18 5.14
CA TRP A 158 9.65 17.54 3.83
C TRP A 158 10.37 18.72 3.18
N GLU A 159 10.69 19.77 3.94
CA GLU A 159 11.38 20.94 3.40
C GLU A 159 12.81 20.63 2.96
N ALA A 160 13.52 19.81 3.74
CA ALA A 160 14.87 19.37 3.40
C ALA A 160 14.87 18.50 2.13
N GLU A 161 13.93 17.56 2.04
CA GLU A 161 13.78 16.71 0.85
C GLU A 161 13.36 17.54 -0.37
N ALA A 162 12.44 18.49 -0.19
CA ALA A 162 12.01 19.38 -1.26
C ALA A 162 13.16 20.23 -1.80
N LYS A 163 14.00 20.74 -0.90
CA LYS A 163 15.21 21.47 -1.28
C LYS A 163 16.19 20.59 -2.05
N ARG A 164 16.39 19.34 -1.63
CA ARG A 164 17.30 18.40 -2.28
C ARG A 164 16.97 18.14 -3.76
N TYR A 165 15.69 18.16 -4.13
CA TYR A 165 15.25 18.06 -5.53
C TYR A 165 15.26 19.40 -6.28
N GLN A 166 15.25 20.53 -5.57
CA GLN A 166 15.35 21.87 -6.14
C GLN A 166 16.80 22.32 -6.37
N ASP A 167 17.75 21.79 -5.63
CA ASP A 167 19.18 22.07 -5.81
C ASP A 167 19.66 21.68 -7.22
N GLU A 168 20.79 22.22 -7.67
CA GLU A 168 21.32 21.96 -9.02
C GLU A 168 21.67 20.47 -9.23
N PHE A 169 22.21 19.82 -8.19
CA PHE A 169 22.62 18.42 -8.21
C PHE A 169 22.03 17.64 -7.04
N TYR A 170 21.48 16.47 -7.35
CA TYR A 170 21.19 15.45 -6.35
C TYR A 170 22.43 14.62 -6.09
N THR A 171 22.84 14.60 -4.83
CA THR A 171 24.06 13.91 -4.39
C THR A 171 23.70 12.70 -3.52
N TYR A 172 24.33 11.56 -3.79
CA TYR A 172 24.21 10.33 -3.00
C TYR A 172 25.49 9.51 -3.07
N GLN A 173 25.70 8.60 -2.13
CA GLN A 173 26.91 7.79 -2.07
C GLN A 173 26.65 6.35 -2.52
N VAL A 174 27.54 5.82 -3.37
CA VAL A 174 27.55 4.40 -3.77
C VAL A 174 28.93 3.83 -3.49
N ARG A 175 29.02 2.85 -2.57
CA ARG A 175 30.29 2.19 -2.18
C ARG A 175 31.38 3.20 -1.77
N GLY A 176 31.01 4.24 -1.02
CA GLY A 176 31.91 5.30 -0.57
C GLY A 176 32.32 6.33 -1.64
N LYS A 177 31.75 6.26 -2.84
CA LYS A 177 31.93 7.27 -3.89
C LYS A 177 30.71 8.17 -3.98
N GLU A 178 30.93 9.47 -3.99
CA GLU A 178 29.90 10.48 -4.19
C GLU A 178 29.49 10.52 -5.67
N ILE A 179 28.19 10.34 -5.93
CA ILE A 179 27.57 10.45 -7.24
C ILE A 179 26.75 11.74 -7.25
N LYS A 180 27.02 12.60 -8.22
CA LYS A 180 26.27 13.85 -8.46
C LYS A 180 25.48 13.72 -9.75
N VAL A 181 24.17 13.89 -9.65
CA VAL A 181 23.26 13.84 -10.79
C VAL A 181 22.59 15.20 -10.92
N PRO A 182 22.63 15.87 -12.10
CA PRO A 182 21.96 17.15 -12.26
C PRO A 182 20.44 16.95 -12.15
N ASN A 183 19.78 17.79 -11.35
CA ASN A 183 18.33 17.78 -11.16
C ASN A 183 17.57 18.44 -12.28
N HIS A 184 18.25 19.24 -13.10
CA HIS A 184 17.64 19.99 -14.19
C HIS A 184 18.16 19.49 -15.55
N THR A 185 17.34 19.72 -16.57
CA THR A 185 17.72 19.57 -17.97
C THR A 185 17.49 20.92 -18.65
N GLU A 186 18.49 21.39 -19.39
CA GLU A 186 18.38 22.65 -20.12
C GLU A 186 17.59 22.46 -21.43
N SER A 187 16.61 23.34 -21.68
CA SER A 187 15.83 23.35 -22.93
C SER A 187 16.54 24.11 -24.06
N LEU A 188 16.03 24.01 -25.29
CA LEU A 188 16.53 24.82 -26.42
C LEU A 188 16.41 26.33 -26.21
N SER A 189 15.57 26.77 -25.28
CA SER A 189 15.42 28.17 -24.88
C SER A 189 16.19 28.50 -23.59
N HIS A 190 17.15 27.65 -23.19
CA HIS A 190 17.97 27.81 -21.98
C HIS A 190 17.21 27.76 -20.64
N LEU A 191 16.00 27.20 -20.64
CA LEU A 191 15.23 27.03 -19.40
C LEU A 191 15.71 25.78 -18.66
N GLN A 192 15.98 25.90 -17.35
CA GLN A 192 16.29 24.78 -16.48
C GLN A 192 14.99 24.07 -16.08
N ILE A 193 14.70 22.94 -16.74
CA ILE A 193 13.50 22.14 -16.48
C ILE A 193 13.83 21.08 -15.43
N PRO A 194 13.15 21.06 -14.27
CA PRO A 194 13.40 20.06 -13.24
C PRO A 194 13.02 18.67 -13.74
N LYS A 195 13.86 17.67 -13.46
CA LYS A 195 13.60 16.26 -13.76
C LYS A 195 12.54 15.68 -12.82
N VAL A 196 12.53 16.13 -11.58
CA VAL A 196 11.52 15.78 -10.57
C VAL A 196 10.93 17.07 -10.04
N ALA A 197 9.64 17.27 -10.27
CA ALA A 197 8.91 18.45 -9.81
C ALA A 197 8.01 18.06 -8.63
N LEU A 198 8.35 18.54 -7.44
CA LEU A 198 7.54 18.30 -6.25
C LEU A 198 6.33 19.24 -6.20
N PRO A 199 5.20 18.77 -5.62
CA PRO A 199 4.02 19.61 -5.48
C PRO A 199 4.25 20.75 -4.48
N LYS A 200 3.63 21.90 -4.75
CA LYS A 200 3.71 23.11 -3.89
C LYS A 200 2.61 23.13 -2.82
N PHE A 201 2.35 22.00 -2.18
CA PHE A 201 1.30 21.88 -1.17
C PHE A 201 1.66 22.59 0.13
N LYS A 202 0.68 23.28 0.72
CA LYS A 202 0.80 23.88 2.05
C LYS A 202 0.24 22.97 3.14
N SER A 203 -0.91 22.34 2.87
CA SER A 203 -1.57 21.41 3.79
C SER A 203 -0.69 20.18 4.03
N TRP A 204 -0.63 19.71 5.28
CA TRP A 204 0.02 18.44 5.58
C TRP A 204 -0.79 17.25 5.05
N GLY A 205 -2.12 17.29 5.08
CA GLY A 205 -2.94 16.22 4.52
C GLY A 205 -2.70 15.99 3.03
N ASP A 206 -2.54 17.05 2.23
CA ASP A 206 -2.20 16.91 0.81
C ASP A 206 -0.79 16.35 0.60
N LYS A 207 0.19 16.75 1.41
CA LYS A 207 1.54 16.16 1.40
C LYS A 207 1.49 14.66 1.73
N VAL A 208 0.74 14.28 2.77
CA VAL A 208 0.58 12.88 3.18
C VAL A 208 -0.11 12.07 2.08
N ARG A 209 -1.19 12.61 1.49
CA ARG A 209 -1.91 11.94 0.41
C ARG A 209 -0.98 11.66 -0.78
N TRP A 210 -0.24 12.68 -1.22
CA TRP A 210 0.73 12.54 -2.30
C TRP A 210 1.83 11.54 -1.96
N ALA A 211 2.39 11.63 -0.75
CA ALA A 211 3.44 10.73 -0.33
C ALA A 211 2.99 9.26 -0.32
N MET A 212 1.79 8.97 0.20
CA MET A 212 1.28 7.61 0.27
C MET A 212 0.77 7.06 -1.07
N GLN A 213 0.33 7.91 -2.00
CA GLN A 213 -0.27 7.43 -3.27
C GLN A 213 0.69 7.46 -4.45
N GLU A 214 1.61 8.43 -4.49
CA GLU A 214 2.43 8.74 -5.66
C GLU A 214 3.92 8.63 -5.40
N ASN A 215 4.34 8.56 -4.14
CA ASN A 215 5.75 8.54 -3.73
C ASN A 215 6.02 7.42 -2.71
N THR A 216 5.64 6.20 -3.10
CA THR A 216 5.87 4.95 -2.35
C THR A 216 7.12 4.20 -2.82
#